data_AF-A0A843A5W2-F1
#
_entry.id   AF-A0A843A5W2-F1
#
_cell.length_a   1.000
_cell.length_b   1.000
_cell.length_c   1.000
_cell.angle_alpha   90.00
_cell.angle_beta   90.00
_cell.angle_gamma   90.00
#
_symmetry.space_group_name_H-M   'P 1'
#
loop_
_entity.id
_entity.type
_entity.pdbx_description
1 polymer ?
#
loop_
_entity_poly.entity_id
_entity_poly.type
_entity_poly.pdbx_seq_one_letter_code
_entity_poly.pdbx_strand_id
1 'polypeptide(L)'
;MPEYIKTNRMAYTLEDAIERSSKENAMIVKYESGLRKDYIEWNPVTEHMFKPRTDPRYFKNKTVVMKSGEEVMGKELPPDMLTAGINPFIQIIYKIVKRGGITSREDILRSLINDERVFQASDENTIPIIEGILDYMNKPEDVGGGGYHLLLHSGKLKVGFELPKSYHLVEYKKGYDPFEYHIMRFVEGRGMVSRDEIYEYIVEYLAWMKSVSKIDTYIDKLMEKGNLRKVQRNFFKFVKPLESFK
;
A
#
# COMPACT_ATOMS: atom_id res chain seq x y z
N MET A 1 1.28 16.63 -12.58
CA MET A 1 1.50 15.93 -13.86
C MET A 1 0.52 14.77 -13.90
N PRO A 2 -0.19 14.52 -15.02
CA PRO A 2 -1.08 13.38 -15.12
C PRO A 2 -0.30 12.06 -15.10
N GLU A 3 -0.88 11.05 -14.47
CA GLU A 3 -0.34 9.71 -14.36
C GLU A 3 -1.31 8.73 -15.03
N TYR A 4 -0.79 7.81 -15.84
CA TYR A 4 -1.61 6.86 -16.59
C TYR A 4 -1.39 5.45 -16.07
N ILE A 5 -2.47 4.75 -15.75
CA ILE A 5 -2.45 3.39 -15.21
C ILE A 5 -3.26 2.47 -16.13
N LYS A 6 -2.63 1.38 -16.59
CA LYS A 6 -3.29 0.31 -17.34
C LYS A 6 -3.91 -0.66 -16.35
N THR A 7 -5.21 -0.92 -16.48
CA THR A 7 -5.99 -1.74 -15.56
C THR A 7 -7.08 -2.53 -16.30
N ASN A 8 -7.78 -3.41 -15.59
CA ASN A 8 -8.85 -4.25 -16.12
C ASN A 8 -10.20 -3.52 -16.19
N ARG A 9 -11.00 -3.89 -17.18
CA ARG A 9 -12.44 -3.61 -17.21
C ARG A 9 -13.17 -4.47 -16.18
N MET A 10 -14.30 -3.94 -15.72
CA MET A 10 -15.21 -4.69 -14.84
C MET A 10 -15.59 -6.01 -15.53
N ALA A 11 -15.62 -7.11 -14.76
CA ALA A 11 -15.77 -8.50 -15.21
C ALA A 11 -14.52 -9.21 -15.76
N TYR A 12 -13.38 -8.53 -15.93
CA TYR A 12 -12.12 -9.17 -16.35
C TYR A 12 -11.09 -9.20 -15.22
N THR A 13 -10.10 -10.09 -15.30
CA THR A 13 -9.00 -10.14 -14.33
C THR A 13 -7.91 -9.12 -14.68
N LEU A 14 -7.12 -8.69 -13.68
CA LEU A 14 -5.93 -7.87 -13.92
C LEU A 14 -4.91 -8.61 -14.78
N GLU A 15 -4.77 -9.92 -14.60
CA GLU A 15 -3.86 -10.73 -15.42
C GLU A 15 -4.23 -10.69 -16.90
N ASP A 16 -5.50 -10.89 -17.24
CA ASP A 16 -5.96 -10.80 -18.63
C ASP A 16 -5.72 -9.41 -19.22
N ALA A 17 -6.03 -8.35 -18.47
CA ALA A 17 -5.88 -6.98 -18.93
C ALA A 17 -4.41 -6.56 -19.13
N ILE A 18 -3.48 -7.10 -18.34
CA ILE A 18 -2.07 -6.74 -18.41
C ILE A 18 -1.27 -7.65 -19.35
N GLU A 19 -1.50 -8.97 -19.31
CA GLU A 19 -0.73 -9.95 -20.08
C GLU A 19 -1.34 -10.26 -21.44
N ARG A 20 -2.67 -10.17 -21.56
CA ARG A 20 -3.43 -10.53 -22.77
C ARG A 20 -4.34 -9.38 -23.18
N SER A 21 -3.78 -8.18 -23.20
CA SER A 21 -4.53 -6.94 -23.37
C SER A 21 -5.32 -6.92 -24.68
N SER A 22 -6.59 -6.57 -24.56
CA SER A 22 -7.53 -6.34 -25.65
C SER A 22 -8.36 -5.10 -25.32
N LYS A 23 -9.05 -4.56 -26.34
CA LYS A 23 -10.01 -3.46 -26.14
C LYS A 23 -11.13 -3.83 -25.14
N GLU A 24 -11.45 -5.12 -25.06
CA GLU A 24 -12.54 -5.67 -24.25
C GLU A 24 -12.16 -5.85 -22.78
N ASN A 25 -10.89 -6.18 -22.48
CA ASN A 25 -10.46 -6.49 -21.12
C ASN A 25 -9.63 -5.38 -20.45
N ALA A 26 -8.99 -4.50 -21.23
CA ALA A 26 -8.07 -3.49 -20.73
C ALA A 26 -8.60 -2.07 -20.92
N MET A 27 -8.17 -1.18 -20.04
CA MET A 27 -8.36 0.26 -20.15
C MET A 27 -7.15 1.01 -19.59
N ILE A 28 -7.02 2.28 -19.97
CA ILE A 28 -6.07 3.21 -19.35
C ILE A 28 -6.86 4.21 -18.53
N VAL A 29 -6.54 4.34 -17.25
CA VAL A 29 -7.12 5.32 -16.35
C VAL A 29 -6.14 6.46 -16.18
N LYS A 30 -6.62 7.69 -16.41
CA LYS A 30 -5.87 8.91 -16.15
C LYS A 30 -6.11 9.35 -14.72
N TYR A 31 -5.03 9.49 -13.97
CA TYR A 31 -5.01 10.07 -12.63
C TYR A 31 -4.38 11.47 -12.65
N GLU A 32 -4.90 12.37 -11.84
CA GLU A 32 -4.24 13.64 -11.52
C GLU A 32 -4.17 13.79 -10.01
N SER A 33 -2.94 13.86 -9.50
CA SER A 33 -2.64 13.94 -8.06
C SER A 33 -3.31 12.81 -7.27
N GLY A 34 -3.36 11.60 -7.83
CA GLY A 34 -3.97 10.42 -7.20
C GLY A 34 -5.50 10.30 -7.30
N LEU A 35 -6.18 11.19 -8.05
CA LEU A 35 -7.62 11.08 -8.31
C LEU A 35 -7.90 10.69 -9.75
N ARG A 36 -8.90 9.84 -9.96
CA ARG A 36 -9.30 9.44 -11.30
C ARG A 36 -9.94 10.61 -12.03
N LYS A 37 -9.50 10.87 -13.25
CA LYS A 37 -10.01 11.96 -14.10
C LYS A 37 -10.69 11.49 -15.37
N ASP A 38 -10.18 10.43 -15.97
CA ASP A 38 -10.68 9.97 -17.27
C ASP A 38 -10.39 8.49 -17.53
N TYR A 39 -11.13 7.93 -18.48
CA TYR A 39 -10.97 6.60 -19.03
C TYR A 39 -10.61 6.70 -20.50
N ILE A 40 -9.50 6.07 -20.86
CA ILE A 40 -9.01 5.99 -22.23
C ILE A 40 -9.13 4.53 -22.66
N GLU A 41 -9.77 4.29 -23.80
CA GLU A 41 -9.83 2.96 -24.38
C GLU A 41 -8.41 2.45 -24.66
N TRP A 42 -8.13 1.24 -24.20
CA TRP A 42 -6.85 0.61 -24.48
C TRP A 42 -6.80 0.14 -25.93
N ASN A 43 -5.72 0.49 -26.63
CA ASN A 43 -5.27 -0.13 -27.86
C ASN A 43 -3.74 0.09 -27.99
N PRO A 44 -3.04 -0.58 -28.92
CA PRO A 44 -1.59 -0.43 -29.05
C PRO A 44 -1.11 1.02 -29.26
N VAL A 45 -1.91 1.86 -29.92
CA VAL A 45 -1.58 3.27 -30.16
C VAL A 45 -1.69 4.08 -28.87
N THR A 46 -2.79 3.93 -28.12
CA THR A 46 -2.98 4.65 -26.85
C THR A 46 -1.98 4.20 -25.78
N GLU A 47 -1.64 2.92 -25.73
CA GLU A 47 -0.58 2.42 -24.85
C GLU A 47 0.79 3.02 -25.19
N HIS A 48 1.15 3.09 -26.47
CA HIS A 48 2.40 3.71 -26.89
C HIS A 48 2.45 5.21 -26.59
N MET A 49 1.32 5.91 -26.81
CA MET A 49 1.22 7.36 -26.65
C MET A 49 1.27 7.79 -25.18
N PHE A 50 0.51 7.12 -24.31
CA PHE A 50 0.41 7.49 -22.90
C PHE A 50 1.42 6.78 -22.00
N LYS A 51 2.04 5.69 -22.49
CA LYS A 51 3.00 4.86 -21.74
C LYS A 51 2.50 4.54 -20.33
N PRO A 52 1.28 3.98 -20.20
CA PRO A 52 0.68 3.75 -18.89
C PRO A 52 1.53 2.78 -18.07
N ARG A 53 1.65 3.05 -16.78
CA ARG A 53 2.21 2.08 -15.82
C ARG A 53 1.19 0.97 -15.59
N THR A 54 1.68 -0.19 -15.17
CA THR A 54 0.81 -1.29 -14.76
C THR A 54 0.06 -0.94 -13.48
N ASP A 55 -1.18 -1.41 -13.34
CA ASP A 55 -1.97 -1.31 -12.11
C ASP A 55 -1.14 -1.78 -10.90
N PRO A 56 -1.08 -1.01 -9.79
CA PRO A 56 -0.28 -1.36 -8.62
C PRO A 56 -0.73 -2.65 -7.93
N ARG A 57 -1.97 -3.10 -8.17
CA ARG A 57 -2.48 -4.38 -7.65
C ARG A 57 -1.98 -5.58 -8.43
N TYR A 58 -1.49 -5.38 -9.66
CA TYR A 58 -0.96 -6.47 -10.47
C TYR A 58 0.50 -6.72 -10.13
N PHE A 59 0.78 -7.95 -9.72
CA PHE A 59 2.10 -8.41 -9.37
C PHE A 59 2.46 -9.63 -10.23
N LYS A 60 3.57 -9.52 -10.97
CA LYS A 60 4.16 -10.68 -11.65
C LYS A 60 5.43 -11.07 -10.92
N ASN A 61 5.47 -12.30 -10.41
CA ASN A 61 6.73 -12.94 -10.06
C ASN A 61 7.50 -13.14 -11.37
N LYS A 62 8.34 -12.16 -11.74
CA LYS A 62 9.24 -12.32 -12.88
C LYS A 62 10.36 -13.26 -12.45
N THR A 63 10.18 -14.56 -12.67
CA THR A 63 11.29 -15.50 -12.76
C THR A 63 11.97 -15.26 -14.10
N VAL A 64 13.05 -14.51 -14.12
CA VAL A 64 13.89 -14.40 -15.33
C VAL A 64 14.83 -15.60 -15.30
N VAL A 65 14.55 -16.61 -16.12
CA VAL A 65 15.45 -17.75 -16.31
C VAL A 65 16.60 -17.27 -17.23
N MET A 66 17.74 -16.92 -16.65
CA MET A 66 18.98 -16.73 -17.41
C MET A 66 19.78 -18.04 -17.42
N LYS A 67 20.69 -18.20 -18.40
CA LYS A 67 21.56 -19.39 -18.53
C LYS A 67 22.45 -19.67 -17.30
N SER A 68 22.54 -18.74 -16.35
CA SER A 68 23.32 -18.82 -15.10
C SER A 68 22.49 -19.06 -13.84
N GLY A 69 21.17 -19.26 -13.95
CA GLY A 69 20.25 -19.42 -12.82
C GLY A 69 19.14 -18.37 -12.81
N GLU A 70 18.13 -18.61 -11.97
CA GLU A 70 17.00 -17.69 -11.76
C GLU A 70 17.47 -16.50 -10.92
N GLU A 71 17.45 -15.28 -11.48
CA GLU A 71 17.68 -14.05 -10.72
C GLU A 71 16.39 -13.22 -10.70
N VAL A 72 15.85 -13.01 -9.50
CA VAL A 72 14.69 -12.14 -9.28
C VAL A 72 15.16 -10.70 -9.37
N MET A 73 15.03 -10.08 -10.54
CA MET A 73 15.32 -8.66 -10.72
C MET A 73 14.43 -7.83 -9.78
N GLY A 74 15.06 -7.14 -8.83
CA GLY A 74 14.39 -6.19 -7.97
C GLY A 74 15.39 -5.16 -7.50
N LYS A 75 15.20 -3.89 -7.90
CA LYS A 75 15.92 -2.77 -7.29
C LYS A 75 15.66 -2.83 -5.78
N GLU A 76 16.71 -2.67 -4.97
CA GLU A 76 16.53 -2.49 -3.53
C GLU A 76 15.57 -1.31 -3.30
N LEU A 77 14.50 -1.57 -2.55
CA LEU A 77 13.57 -0.52 -2.13
C LEU A 77 14.33 0.44 -1.21
N PRO A 78 14.38 1.74 -1.52
CA PRO A 78 14.99 2.71 -0.62
C PRO A 78 14.41 2.61 0.81
N PRO A 79 15.20 2.86 1.87
CA PRO A 79 14.72 2.72 3.25
C PRO A 79 13.47 3.56 3.55
N ASP A 80 13.38 4.73 2.94
CA ASP A 80 12.34 5.75 3.05
C ASP A 80 11.22 5.61 2.00
N MET A 81 11.09 4.45 1.35
CA MET A 81 10.06 4.18 0.35
C MET A 81 9.30 2.89 0.63
N LEU A 82 7.99 2.92 0.40
CA LEU A 82 7.08 1.78 0.34
C LEU A 82 6.56 1.60 -1.07
N THR A 83 5.93 0.47 -1.32
CA THR A 83 5.38 0.09 -2.61
C THR A 83 3.86 0.25 -2.59
N ALA A 84 3.26 0.82 -3.64
CA ALA A 84 1.82 0.74 -3.85
C ALA A 84 1.37 -0.71 -4.11
N GLY A 85 0.12 -1.03 -3.76
CA GLY A 85 -0.48 -2.37 -3.92
C GLY A 85 -0.24 -3.33 -2.76
N ILE A 86 0.65 -2.99 -1.81
CA ILE A 86 0.90 -3.78 -0.60
C ILE A 86 0.62 -2.91 0.61
N ASN A 87 -0.07 -3.47 1.61
CA ASN A 87 -0.32 -2.75 2.86
C ASN A 87 1.01 -2.28 3.50
N PRO A 88 1.10 -1.01 3.95
CA PRO A 88 2.34 -0.44 4.44
C PRO A 88 2.87 -1.16 5.70
N PHE A 89 2.00 -1.60 6.61
CA PHE A 89 2.44 -2.31 7.82
C PHE A 89 3.06 -3.67 7.51
N ILE A 90 2.51 -4.40 6.53
CA ILE A 90 3.10 -5.67 6.04
C ILE A 90 4.51 -5.42 5.52
N GLN A 91 4.71 -4.36 4.74
CA GLN A 91 6.02 -4.01 4.19
C GLN A 91 7.03 -3.64 5.28
N ILE A 92 6.61 -2.85 6.27
CA ILE A 92 7.48 -2.41 7.38
C ILE A 92 7.90 -3.62 8.23
N ILE A 93 6.95 -4.49 8.60
CA ILE A 93 7.24 -5.73 9.33
C ILE A 93 8.21 -6.61 8.53
N TYR A 94 7.95 -6.80 7.24
CA TYR A 94 8.83 -7.58 6.37
C TYR A 94 10.24 -7.02 6.32
N LYS A 95 10.40 -5.68 6.23
CA LYS A 95 11.71 -5.01 6.29
C LYS A 95 12.41 -5.23 7.64
N ILE A 96 11.69 -5.17 8.77
CA ILE A 96 12.23 -5.43 10.11
C ILE A 96 12.78 -6.86 10.19
N VAL A 97 11.99 -7.86 9.79
CA VAL A 97 12.42 -9.26 9.82
C VAL A 97 13.55 -9.53 8.83
N LYS A 98 13.50 -8.94 7.62
CA LYS A 98 14.58 -9.07 6.62
C LYS A 98 15.91 -8.53 7.13
N ARG A 99 15.91 -7.39 7.84
CA ARG A 99 17.09 -6.80 8.47
C ARG A 99 17.62 -7.65 9.64
N GLY A 100 16.72 -8.22 10.44
CA GLY A 100 17.07 -9.03 11.60
C GLY A 100 17.43 -10.49 11.28
N GLY A 101 17.06 -10.99 10.09
CA GLY A 101 17.23 -12.38 9.67
C GLY A 101 16.25 -13.33 10.35
N ILE A 102 16.39 -13.52 11.66
CA ILE A 102 15.51 -14.32 12.53
C ILE A 102 15.14 -13.46 13.75
N THR A 103 13.89 -13.04 13.85
CA THR A 103 13.43 -12.00 14.77
C THR A 103 12.26 -12.48 15.62
N SER A 104 12.24 -12.21 16.93
CA SER A 104 11.10 -12.56 17.77
C SER A 104 9.92 -11.60 17.56
N ARG A 105 8.72 -11.98 18.00
CA ARG A 105 7.55 -11.09 17.93
C ARG A 105 7.75 -9.84 18.79
N GLU A 106 8.38 -9.98 19.95
CA GLU A 106 8.69 -8.88 20.86
C GLU A 106 9.66 -7.87 20.23
N ASP A 107 10.67 -8.35 19.51
CA ASP A 107 11.62 -7.47 18.81
C ASP A 107 10.95 -6.72 17.66
N ILE A 108 10.02 -7.37 16.94
CA ILE A 108 9.22 -6.71 15.89
C ILE A 108 8.31 -5.64 16.51
N LEU A 109 7.59 -5.97 17.59
CA LEU A 109 6.74 -5.03 18.34
C LEU A 109 7.57 -3.81 18.79
N ARG A 110 8.73 -4.06 19.40
CA ARG A 110 9.63 -2.99 19.85
C ARG A 110 10.08 -2.12 18.68
N SER A 111 10.44 -2.72 17.55
CA SER A 111 10.91 -1.96 16.39
C SER A 111 9.79 -1.12 15.76
N LEU A 112 8.56 -1.64 15.67
CA LEU A 112 7.40 -0.89 15.17
C LEU A 112 7.03 0.31 16.06
N ILE A 113 7.15 0.16 17.38
CA ILE A 113 6.77 1.20 18.35
C ILE A 113 7.91 2.21 18.55
N ASN A 114 9.16 1.77 18.67
CA ASN A 114 10.27 2.62 19.11
C ASN A 114 11.18 3.08 17.95
N ASP A 115 11.47 2.20 16.98
CA ASP A 115 12.43 2.53 15.91
C ASP A 115 11.71 3.19 14.72
N GLU A 116 10.67 2.52 14.22
CA GLU A 116 9.86 2.95 13.09
C GLU A 116 8.76 3.93 13.55
N ARG A 117 8.31 3.81 14.81
CA ARG A 117 7.30 4.68 15.44
C ARG A 117 6.04 4.83 14.59
N VAL A 118 5.53 3.70 14.09
CA VAL A 118 4.34 3.63 13.23
C VAL A 118 3.08 3.24 13.99
N PHE A 119 3.22 2.90 15.28
CA PHE A 119 2.13 2.74 16.24
C PHE A 119 2.41 3.58 17.50
N GLN A 120 1.36 3.98 18.21
CA GLN A 120 1.49 4.66 19.50
C GLN A 120 1.53 3.63 20.63
N ALA A 121 2.56 3.67 21.47
CA ALA A 121 2.69 2.79 22.63
C ALA A 121 1.49 2.84 23.59
N SER A 122 0.80 3.98 23.66
CA SER A 122 -0.35 4.20 24.54
C SER A 122 -1.68 3.65 24.00
N ASP A 123 -1.74 3.22 22.73
CA ASP A 123 -2.96 2.68 22.13
C ASP A 123 -3.11 1.19 22.49
N GLU A 124 -4.16 0.87 23.24
CA GLU A 124 -4.49 -0.46 23.74
C GLU A 124 -4.66 -1.50 22.62
N ASN A 125 -5.00 -1.06 21.41
CA ASN A 125 -5.21 -1.95 20.26
C ASN A 125 -3.91 -2.24 19.49
N THR A 126 -2.80 -1.57 19.82
CA THR A 126 -1.53 -1.70 19.09
C THR A 126 -1.04 -3.15 19.04
N ILE A 127 -0.95 -3.82 20.20
CA ILE A 127 -0.45 -5.20 20.26
C ILE A 127 -1.39 -6.16 19.51
N PRO A 128 -2.71 -6.19 19.77
CA PRO A 128 -3.64 -7.03 19.01
C PRO A 128 -3.58 -6.83 17.49
N ILE A 129 -3.45 -5.58 17.03
CA ILE A 129 -3.35 -5.27 15.59
C ILE A 129 -2.05 -5.84 15.01
N ILE A 130 -0.92 -5.60 15.66
CA ILE A 130 0.39 -6.09 15.18
C ILE A 130 0.40 -7.62 15.15
N GLU A 131 -0.05 -8.27 16.22
CA GLU A 131 -0.16 -9.73 16.29
C GLU A 131 -1.06 -10.28 15.18
N GLY A 132 -2.20 -9.65 14.93
CA GLY A 132 -3.08 -10.01 13.83
C GLY A 132 -2.42 -9.90 12.45
N ILE A 133 -1.56 -8.89 12.25
CA ILE A 133 -0.79 -8.73 11.00
C ILE A 133 0.30 -9.81 10.90
N LEU A 134 1.00 -10.13 11.99
CA LEU A 134 2.00 -11.19 12.03
C LEU A 134 1.40 -12.56 11.71
N ASP A 135 0.25 -12.86 12.32
CA ASP A 135 -0.50 -14.09 12.06
C ASP A 135 -1.01 -14.14 10.61
N TYR A 136 -1.45 -13.01 10.06
CA TYR A 136 -1.81 -12.91 8.65
C TYR A 136 -0.61 -13.23 7.74
N MET A 137 0.55 -12.63 7.99
CA MET A 137 1.78 -12.84 7.21
C MET A 137 2.39 -14.24 7.36
N ASN A 138 2.01 -14.97 8.41
CA ASN A 138 2.47 -16.34 8.67
C ASN A 138 1.53 -17.42 8.10
N LYS A 139 0.40 -17.05 7.49
CA LYS A 139 -0.57 -17.97 6.89
C LYS A 139 -0.43 -18.07 5.37
N PRO A 140 -0.84 -19.19 4.75
CA PRO A 140 -0.91 -19.27 3.29
C PRO A 140 -2.00 -18.37 2.70
N GLU A 141 -1.86 -18.03 1.42
CA GLU A 141 -2.75 -17.09 0.72
C GLU A 141 -4.18 -17.64 0.52
N ASP A 142 -4.32 -18.94 0.30
CA ASP A 142 -5.57 -19.65 0.03
C ASP A 142 -6.51 -19.79 1.25
N VAL A 143 -5.99 -19.65 2.47
CA VAL A 143 -6.77 -19.63 3.72
C VAL A 143 -7.03 -18.21 4.23
N GLY A 144 -7.01 -17.22 3.33
CA GLY A 144 -7.23 -15.81 3.66
C GLY A 144 -6.04 -15.14 4.37
N GLY A 145 -4.84 -15.72 4.23
CA GLY A 145 -3.58 -15.21 4.77
C GLY A 145 -2.79 -14.35 3.79
N GLY A 146 -1.55 -14.04 4.18
CA GLY A 146 -0.59 -13.22 3.45
C GLY A 146 0.54 -14.04 2.82
N GLY A 147 0.22 -15.18 2.20
CA GLY A 147 1.16 -15.88 1.31
C GLY A 147 2.49 -16.34 1.94
N TYR A 148 2.53 -16.67 3.24
CA TYR A 148 3.75 -17.09 3.95
C TYR A 148 4.95 -16.13 3.78
N HIS A 149 4.70 -14.82 3.79
CA HIS A 149 5.78 -13.82 3.78
C HIS A 149 6.69 -13.93 5.02
N LEU A 150 6.17 -14.46 6.13
CA LEU A 150 6.95 -14.81 7.32
C LEU A 150 6.80 -16.29 7.65
N LEU A 151 7.91 -16.96 7.98
CA LEU A 151 7.94 -18.36 8.40
C LEU A 151 8.38 -18.47 9.85
N LEU A 152 7.78 -19.41 10.58
CA LEU A 152 8.20 -19.73 11.94
C LEU A 152 9.47 -20.59 11.90
N HIS A 153 10.48 -20.20 12.67
CA HIS A 153 11.74 -20.90 12.81
C HIS A 153 12.19 -20.83 14.27
N SER A 154 12.11 -21.96 14.98
CA SER A 154 12.51 -22.07 16.39
C SER A 154 11.83 -21.03 17.30
N GLY A 155 10.51 -20.84 17.13
CA GLY A 155 9.72 -19.87 17.89
C GLY A 155 9.90 -18.40 17.48
N LYS A 156 10.74 -18.12 16.48
CA LYS A 156 10.98 -16.77 15.92
C LYS A 156 10.51 -16.70 14.47
N LEU A 157 10.41 -15.50 13.92
CA LEU A 157 9.98 -15.26 12.54
C LEU A 157 11.20 -14.99 11.65
N LYS A 158 11.21 -15.58 10.46
CA LYS A 158 12.14 -15.28 9.37
C LYS A 158 11.37 -14.94 8.11
N VAL A 159 12.02 -14.27 7.17
CA VAL A 159 11.43 -14.04 5.84
C VAL A 159 11.16 -15.39 5.13
N GLY A 160 9.95 -15.53 4.61
CA GLY A 160 9.53 -16.61 3.72
C GLY A 160 9.53 -16.16 2.27
N PHE A 161 8.37 -16.17 1.63
CA PHE A 161 8.22 -15.67 0.25
C PHE A 161 8.45 -14.16 0.17
N GLU A 162 9.14 -13.73 -0.90
CA GLU A 162 9.35 -12.29 -1.13
C GLU A 162 8.02 -11.55 -1.28
N LEU A 163 7.97 -10.34 -0.73
CA LEU A 163 6.88 -9.42 -1.06
C LEU A 163 6.97 -9.05 -2.54
N PRO A 164 5.83 -8.99 -3.24
CA PRO A 164 5.81 -8.53 -4.61
C PRO A 164 6.45 -7.15 -4.78
N LYS A 165 7.18 -6.95 -5.88
CA LYS A 165 7.84 -5.67 -6.18
C LYS A 165 6.97 -4.89 -7.16
N SER A 166 6.55 -3.69 -6.80
CA SER A 166 5.89 -2.74 -7.71
C SER A 166 6.80 -1.53 -7.95
N TYR A 167 6.67 -0.94 -9.14
CA TYR A 167 7.47 0.21 -9.56
C TYR A 167 6.92 1.54 -9.03
N HIS A 168 5.75 1.51 -8.38
CA HIS A 168 5.15 2.69 -7.80
C HIS A 168 5.60 2.83 -6.35
N LEU A 169 6.65 3.64 -6.17
CA LEU A 169 7.19 3.96 -4.85
C LEU A 169 6.42 5.11 -4.22
N VAL A 170 6.20 4.99 -2.92
CA VAL A 170 5.42 5.90 -2.09
C VAL A 170 6.26 6.24 -0.86
N GLU A 171 6.35 7.52 -0.50
CA GLU A 171 7.18 7.97 0.62
C GLU A 171 6.81 7.26 1.94
N TYR A 172 7.83 6.85 2.69
CA TYR A 172 7.73 6.33 4.03
C TYR A 172 8.31 7.32 5.04
N LYS A 173 7.46 7.81 5.94
CA LYS A 173 7.89 8.70 7.01
C LYS A 173 7.79 8.03 8.37
N LYS A 174 8.94 7.76 8.99
CA LYS A 174 9.03 7.27 10.38
C LYS A 174 8.39 8.25 11.35
N GLY A 175 7.83 7.73 12.45
CA GLY A 175 7.12 8.55 13.44
C GLY A 175 5.65 8.79 13.13
N TYR A 176 5.11 8.19 12.07
CA TYR A 176 3.70 8.36 11.69
C TYR A 176 3.07 7.03 11.30
N ASP A 177 1.77 6.89 11.56
CA ASP A 177 0.95 5.89 10.88
C ASP A 177 0.97 6.21 9.36
N PRO A 178 1.36 5.26 8.49
CA PRO A 178 1.48 5.51 7.06
C PRO A 178 0.17 5.94 6.38
N PHE A 179 -0.98 5.40 6.82
CA PHE A 179 -2.28 5.82 6.29
C PHE A 179 -2.62 7.23 6.72
N GLU A 180 -2.51 7.53 8.02
CA GLU A 180 -2.77 8.87 8.56
C GLU A 180 -1.88 9.91 7.84
N TYR A 181 -0.59 9.62 7.68
CA TYR A 181 0.36 10.51 7.01
C TYR A 181 -0.06 10.83 5.57
N HIS A 182 -0.37 9.80 4.78
CA HIS A 182 -0.72 9.98 3.37
C HIS A 182 -2.09 10.63 3.18
N ILE A 183 -3.09 10.31 4.01
CA ILE A 183 -4.38 11.01 4.01
C ILE A 183 -4.18 12.50 4.31
N MET A 184 -3.38 12.84 5.33
CA MET A 184 -3.16 14.22 5.74
C MET A 184 -2.42 15.03 4.67
N ARG A 185 -1.38 14.46 4.05
CA ARG A 185 -0.68 15.11 2.91
C ARG A 185 -1.60 15.32 1.71
N PHE A 186 -2.47 14.35 1.44
CA PHE A 186 -3.45 14.43 0.36
C PHE A 186 -4.47 15.55 0.59
N VAL A 187 -5.00 15.67 1.82
CA VAL A 187 -5.94 16.73 2.20
C VAL A 187 -5.25 18.10 2.20
N GLU A 188 -4.05 18.19 2.80
CA GLU A 188 -3.27 19.43 2.89
C GLU A 188 -2.99 20.04 1.50
N GLY A 189 -2.55 19.21 0.54
CA GLY A 189 -2.26 19.66 -0.82
C GLY A 189 -3.47 20.14 -1.63
N ARG A 190 -4.70 19.84 -1.18
CA ARG A 190 -5.95 20.16 -1.88
C ARG A 190 -6.85 21.16 -1.14
N GLY A 191 -6.60 21.40 0.15
CA GLY A 191 -7.41 22.27 1.01
C GLY A 191 -8.72 21.62 1.48
N MET A 192 -9.57 21.16 0.56
CA MET A 192 -10.83 20.46 0.86
C MET A 192 -10.96 19.21 -0.02
N VAL A 193 -11.28 18.08 0.60
CA VAL A 193 -11.47 16.79 -0.09
C VAL A 193 -12.71 16.07 0.42
N SER A 194 -13.34 15.32 -0.46
CA SER A 194 -14.42 14.41 -0.12
C SER A 194 -13.90 13.07 0.43
N ARG A 195 -14.78 12.35 1.13
CA ARG A 195 -14.56 10.97 1.57
C ARG A 195 -14.22 10.04 0.40
N ASP A 196 -14.89 10.22 -0.73
CA ASP A 196 -14.68 9.39 -1.92
C ASP A 196 -13.33 9.69 -2.59
N GLU A 197 -12.86 10.93 -2.56
CA GLU A 197 -11.52 11.28 -3.02
C GLU A 197 -10.41 10.63 -2.15
N ILE A 198 -10.61 10.57 -0.84
CA ILE A 198 -9.68 9.85 0.06
C ILE A 198 -9.71 8.35 -0.26
N TYR A 199 -10.90 7.80 -0.53
CA TYR A 199 -11.06 6.41 -0.95
C TYR A 199 -10.33 6.11 -2.26
N GLU A 200 -10.56 6.89 -3.32
CA GLU A 200 -9.87 6.73 -4.60
C GLU A 200 -8.35 6.78 -4.41
N TYR A 201 -7.87 7.68 -3.55
CA TYR A 201 -6.44 7.78 -3.28
C TYR A 201 -5.86 6.55 -2.56
N ILE A 202 -6.44 6.14 -1.43
CA ILE A 202 -5.86 5.07 -0.59
C ILE A 202 -6.14 3.66 -1.13
N VAL A 203 -7.33 3.43 -1.67
CA VAL A 203 -7.81 2.09 -2.07
C VAL A 203 -7.61 1.83 -3.55
N GLU A 204 -7.85 2.81 -4.43
CA GLU A 204 -7.70 2.59 -5.87
C GLU A 204 -6.28 2.94 -6.34
N TYR A 205 -5.78 4.12 -6.00
CA TYR A 205 -4.52 4.64 -6.52
C TYR A 205 -3.28 4.06 -5.81
N LEU A 206 -3.24 4.10 -4.47
CA LEU A 206 -2.17 3.46 -3.69
C LEU A 206 -2.40 1.96 -3.52
N ALA A 207 -3.65 1.50 -3.58
CA ALA A 207 -4.02 0.10 -3.37
C ALA A 207 -3.45 -0.51 -2.07
N TRP A 208 -3.34 0.30 -1.01
CA TRP A 208 -2.81 -0.12 0.29
C TRP A 208 -3.85 -0.80 1.20
N MET A 209 -5.13 -0.68 0.84
CA MET A 209 -6.24 -1.15 1.63
C MET A 209 -7.32 -1.75 0.72
N LYS A 210 -7.95 -2.84 1.18
CA LYS A 210 -9.04 -3.52 0.45
C LYS A 210 -10.44 -3.12 0.94
N SER A 211 -10.58 -2.65 2.18
CA SER A 211 -11.88 -2.36 2.80
C SER A 211 -12.14 -0.87 2.92
N VAL A 212 -13.31 -0.44 2.43
CA VAL A 212 -13.80 0.94 2.53
C VAL A 212 -14.06 1.35 3.99
N SER A 213 -14.56 0.43 4.83
CA SER A 213 -14.96 0.76 6.22
C SER A 213 -13.79 1.18 7.09
N LYS A 214 -12.57 0.71 6.79
CA LYS A 214 -11.36 1.09 7.51
C LYS A 214 -10.93 2.54 7.21
N ILE A 215 -11.31 3.09 6.05
CA ILE A 215 -11.03 4.51 5.76
C ILE A 215 -11.81 5.43 6.68
N ASP A 216 -13.08 5.11 6.94
CA ASP A 216 -13.92 5.92 7.83
C ASP A 216 -13.31 5.97 9.24
N THR A 217 -12.80 4.84 9.75
CA THR A 217 -12.04 4.80 11.02
C THR A 217 -10.83 5.74 11.03
N TYR A 218 -10.05 5.80 9.94
CA TYR A 218 -8.92 6.72 9.85
C TYR A 218 -9.37 8.19 9.81
N ILE A 219 -10.42 8.49 9.06
CA ILE A 219 -10.97 9.85 8.99
C ILE A 219 -11.50 10.29 10.36
N ASP A 220 -12.25 9.43 11.04
CA ASP A 220 -12.79 9.70 12.38
C ASP A 220 -11.66 9.95 13.39
N LYS A 221 -10.64 9.09 13.40
CA LYS A 221 -9.44 9.26 14.24
C LYS A 221 -8.73 10.59 13.98
N LEU A 222 -8.60 10.99 12.71
CA LEU A 222 -7.99 12.28 12.33
C LEU A 222 -8.86 13.49 12.72
N MET A 223 -10.18 13.34 12.74
CA MET A 223 -11.10 14.37 13.25
C MET A 223 -11.02 14.48 14.77
N GLU A 224 -10.99 13.36 15.49
CA GLU A 224 -10.85 13.32 16.96
C GLU A 224 -9.55 13.97 17.44
N LYS A 225 -8.43 13.72 16.73
CA LYS A 225 -7.15 14.38 16.98
C LYS A 225 -7.12 15.87 16.58
N GLY A 226 -8.20 16.36 15.96
CA GLY A 226 -8.33 17.73 15.48
C GLY A 226 -7.47 18.06 14.26
N ASN A 227 -6.95 17.05 13.55
CA ASN A 227 -6.17 17.22 12.33
C ASN A 227 -7.05 17.59 11.13
N LEU A 228 -8.25 17.01 11.09
CA LEU A 228 -9.28 17.29 10.08
C LEU A 228 -10.52 17.95 10.70
N ARG A 229 -11.22 18.76 9.91
CA ARG A 229 -12.54 19.27 10.26
C ARG A 229 -13.54 18.99 9.15
N LYS A 230 -14.68 18.42 9.51
CA LYS A 230 -15.83 18.29 8.61
C LYS A 230 -16.40 19.68 8.30
N VAL A 231 -16.55 20.00 7.01
CA VAL A 231 -17.09 21.29 6.54
C VAL A 231 -18.48 21.14 5.92
N GLN A 232 -18.74 20.01 5.27
CA GLN A 232 -20.03 19.63 4.71
C GLN A 232 -20.20 18.11 4.81
N ARG A 233 -21.34 17.58 4.38
CA ARG A 233 -21.56 16.12 4.32
C ARG A 233 -20.47 15.49 3.46
N ASN A 234 -19.66 14.62 4.06
CA ASN A 234 -18.54 13.91 3.46
C ASN A 234 -17.36 14.77 2.97
N PHE A 235 -17.29 16.06 3.31
CA PHE A 235 -16.15 16.93 2.97
C PHE A 235 -15.34 17.32 4.20
N PHE A 236 -14.03 17.21 4.08
CA PHE A 236 -13.06 17.46 5.15
C PHE A 236 -12.03 18.47 4.68
N LYS A 237 -11.59 19.30 5.62
CA LYS A 237 -10.47 20.22 5.41
C LYS A 237 -9.35 19.95 6.39
N PHE A 238 -8.14 20.29 5.96
CA PHE A 238 -6.97 20.34 6.82
C PHE A 238 -7.14 21.42 7.91
N VAL A 239 -6.73 21.10 9.13
CA VAL A 239 -6.69 22.04 10.26
C VAL A 239 -5.27 22.24 10.76
N LYS A 240 -4.60 21.14 11.12
CA LYS A 240 -3.23 21.16 11.66
C LYS A 240 -2.46 19.89 11.26
N PRO A 241 -1.13 19.94 11.15
CA PRO A 241 -0.32 18.78 10.78
C PRO A 241 -0.39 17.67 11.84
N LEU A 242 -0.03 16.46 11.45
CA LEU A 242 0.14 15.34 12.38
C LEU A 242 1.31 15.59 13.31
N GLU A 243 1.13 15.20 14.57
CA GLU A 243 2.21 15.09 15.53
C GLU A 243 2.88 13.72 15.37
N SER A 244 4.21 13.68 15.33
CA SER A 244 4.93 12.42 15.26
C SER A 244 4.76 11.65 16.57
N PHE A 245 4.64 10.33 16.48
CA PHE A 245 4.73 9.45 17.64
C PHE A 245 6.12 9.62 18.27
N LYS A 246 6.13 9.75 19.59
CA LYS A 246 7.34 10.01 20.38
C LYS A 246 8.04 8.70 20.69
#